data_AF-A0A524JAH7-F1
#
_entry.id   AF-A0A524JAH7-F1
#
_cell.length_a   1.000
_cell.length_b   1.000
_cell.length_c   1.000
_cell.angle_alpha   90.00
_cell.angle_beta   90.00
_cell.angle_gamma   90.00
#
_symmetry.space_group_name_H-M   'P 1'
#
loop_
_entity.id
_entity.type
_entity.pdbx_description
1 polymer ?
#
loop_
_entity_poly.entity_id
_entity_poly.type
_entity_poly.pdbx_seq_one_letter_code
_entity_poly.pdbx_strand_id
1 'polypeptide(L)'
;MDTPWSVEGHDIEVLRGLYRQQREIAADPVMEERRCLWLRHAALDGERPMILAETVGVLDELIPLSTLRCQEPWARALERGLRDLIFRYENVRDDCVVQPFIDYRWAVTEGDFGVQVELVHGENAGKRGSYHWDPPLKVVDSDLDKLHFRQLSVDREKTTAWAAFLEDHFGDILPVRLRGSYWWTTGLTWTAINLIGLQPLMMAMYDHPEGLHRLMAFLRDECQ
;
A
#
# COMPACT_ATOMS: atom_id res chain seq x y z
N MET A 1 -24.89 -9.96 -14.14
CA MET A 1 -24.75 -9.13 -12.93
C MET A 1 -24.07 -7.86 -13.39
N ASP A 2 -24.72 -6.71 -13.26
CA ASP A 2 -24.11 -5.44 -13.64
C ASP A 2 -22.91 -5.19 -12.73
N THR A 3 -21.71 -5.33 -13.28
CA THR A 3 -20.48 -4.99 -12.57
C THR A 3 -20.41 -3.47 -12.48
N PRO A 4 -20.07 -2.88 -11.31
CA PRO A 4 -19.90 -1.43 -11.19
C PRO A 4 -18.70 -0.90 -11.99
N TRP A 5 -17.91 -1.80 -12.57
CA TRP A 5 -16.77 -1.48 -13.43
C TRP A 5 -17.18 -1.60 -14.89
N SER A 6 -16.91 -0.54 -15.66
CA SER A 6 -16.89 -0.59 -17.11
C SER A 6 -15.75 -1.51 -17.55
N VAL A 7 -16.01 -2.34 -18.57
CA VAL A 7 -15.10 -3.36 -19.06
C VAL A 7 -14.82 -3.13 -20.53
N GLU A 8 -13.55 -2.91 -20.85
CA GLU A 8 -13.07 -2.93 -22.21
C GLU A 8 -12.37 -4.26 -22.52
N GLY A 9 -12.69 -4.87 -23.66
CA GLY A 9 -12.06 -6.14 -24.08
C GLY A 9 -10.53 -6.02 -24.21
N HIS A 10 -10.04 -4.86 -24.67
CA HIS A 10 -8.61 -4.58 -24.77
C HIS A 10 -7.89 -4.65 -23.42
N ASP A 11 -8.46 -4.05 -22.38
CA ASP A 11 -7.90 -4.05 -21.03
C ASP A 11 -7.78 -5.47 -20.47
N ILE A 12 -8.83 -6.28 -20.68
CA ILE A 12 -8.83 -7.69 -20.29
C ILE A 12 -7.72 -8.46 -21.02
N GLU A 13 -7.56 -8.27 -22.32
CA GLU A 13 -6.50 -8.93 -23.09
C GLU A 13 -5.10 -8.57 -22.59
N VAL A 14 -4.83 -7.28 -22.33
CA VAL A 14 -3.55 -6.80 -21.80
C VAL A 14 -3.27 -7.43 -20.44
N LEU A 15 -4.23 -7.36 -19.51
CA LEU A 15 -4.08 -7.92 -18.16
C LEU A 15 -3.91 -9.43 -18.16
N ARG A 16 -4.65 -10.17 -19.02
CA ARG A 16 -4.47 -11.63 -19.17
C ARG A 16 -3.06 -11.98 -19.62
N GLY A 17 -2.47 -11.20 -20.53
CA GLY A 17 -1.07 -11.35 -20.92
C GLY A 17 -0.10 -11.20 -19.75
N LEU A 18 -0.29 -10.16 -18.94
CA LEU A 18 0.55 -9.87 -17.77
C LEU A 18 0.38 -10.91 -16.65
N TYR A 19 -0.83 -11.39 -16.39
CA TYR A 19 -1.06 -12.46 -15.40
C TYR A 19 -0.46 -13.80 -15.82
N ARG A 20 -0.41 -14.11 -17.13
CA ARG A 20 0.32 -15.29 -17.62
C ARG A 20 1.82 -15.16 -17.35
N GLN A 21 2.39 -13.98 -17.56
CA GLN A 21 3.79 -13.72 -17.20
C GLN A 21 4.01 -13.83 -15.69
N GLN A 22 3.13 -13.28 -14.85
CA GLN A 22 3.21 -13.47 -13.40
C GLN A 22 3.22 -14.96 -13.03
N ARG A 23 2.34 -15.77 -13.65
CA ARG A 23 2.28 -17.22 -13.40
C ARG A 23 3.58 -17.92 -13.78
N GLU A 24 4.16 -17.57 -14.93
CA GLU A 24 5.44 -18.12 -15.38
C GLU A 24 6.57 -17.75 -14.42
N ILE A 25 6.64 -16.48 -14.01
CA ILE A 25 7.63 -16.00 -13.04
C ILE A 25 7.46 -16.71 -11.69
N ALA A 26 6.23 -16.85 -11.20
CA ALA A 26 5.95 -17.54 -9.93
C ALA A 26 6.33 -19.03 -9.95
N ALA A 27 6.41 -19.64 -11.13
CA ALA A 27 6.80 -21.03 -11.32
C ALA A 27 8.31 -21.22 -11.50
N ASP A 28 9.09 -20.14 -11.60
CA ASP A 28 10.55 -20.23 -11.67
C ASP A 28 11.10 -20.85 -10.37
N PRO A 29 11.99 -21.88 -10.45
CA PRO A 29 12.61 -22.48 -9.26
C PRO A 29 13.25 -21.48 -8.29
N VAL A 30 13.73 -20.33 -8.77
CA VAL A 30 14.30 -19.28 -7.93
C VAL A 30 13.28 -18.70 -6.94
N MET A 31 11.98 -18.72 -7.26
CA MET A 31 10.93 -18.24 -6.35
C MET A 31 10.77 -19.15 -5.15
N GLU A 32 10.88 -20.46 -5.35
CA GLU A 32 10.82 -21.44 -4.28
C GLU A 32 12.07 -21.38 -3.40
N GLU A 33 13.24 -21.18 -4.01
CA GLU A 33 14.49 -20.94 -3.29
C GLU A 33 14.37 -19.68 -2.41
N ARG A 34 13.97 -18.54 -2.99
CA ARG A 34 13.77 -17.28 -2.25
C ARG A 34 12.74 -17.44 -1.13
N ARG A 35 11.64 -18.17 -1.37
CA ARG A 35 10.62 -18.45 -0.35
C ARG A 35 11.22 -19.22 0.83
N CYS A 36 12.02 -20.25 0.57
CA CYS A 36 12.72 -21.00 1.60
C CYS A 36 13.69 -20.10 2.39
N LEU A 37 14.49 -19.28 1.68
CA LEU A 37 15.43 -18.35 2.31
C LEU A 37 14.72 -17.31 3.19
N TRP A 38 13.57 -16.77 2.75
CA TRP A 38 12.77 -15.85 3.56
C TRP A 38 12.22 -16.51 4.82
N LEU A 39 11.75 -17.77 4.74
CA LEU A 39 11.27 -18.50 5.90
C LEU A 39 12.40 -18.76 6.91
N ARG A 40 13.59 -19.12 6.43
CA ARG A 40 14.79 -19.28 7.27
C ARG A 40 15.22 -17.97 7.91
N HIS A 41 15.22 -16.87 7.14
CA HIS A 41 15.50 -15.54 7.65
C HIS A 41 14.54 -15.16 8.79
N ALA A 42 13.24 -15.39 8.60
CA ALA A 42 12.23 -15.15 9.64
C ALA A 42 12.40 -16.06 10.87
N ALA A 43 12.95 -17.27 10.69
CA ALA A 43 13.28 -18.20 11.76
C ALA A 43 14.63 -17.90 12.46
N LEU A 44 15.31 -16.80 12.11
CA LEU A 44 16.65 -16.42 12.60
C LEU A 44 17.76 -17.43 12.25
N ASP A 45 17.57 -18.17 11.15
CA ASP A 45 18.52 -19.17 10.62
C ASP A 45 18.91 -18.83 9.17
N GLY A 46 19.19 -17.55 8.92
CA GLY A 46 19.49 -17.03 7.59
C GLY A 46 20.87 -17.49 7.08
N GLU A 47 20.90 -18.01 5.85
CA GLU A 47 22.14 -18.41 5.17
C GLU A 47 22.89 -17.23 4.55
N ARG A 48 22.15 -16.18 4.17
CA ARG A 48 22.66 -14.94 3.60
C ARG A 48 21.72 -13.77 3.92
N PRO A 49 22.19 -12.52 3.76
CA PRO A 49 21.29 -11.37 3.78
C PRO A 49 20.22 -11.48 2.69
N MET A 50 18.98 -11.20 3.07
CA MET A 50 17.86 -11.03 2.16
C MET A 50 17.78 -9.56 1.74
N ILE A 51 17.63 -9.31 0.44
CA ILE A 51 17.64 -7.97 -0.13
C ILE A 51 16.32 -7.70 -0.83
N LEU A 52 15.69 -6.58 -0.50
CA LEU A 52 14.58 -6.01 -1.25
C LEU A 52 14.99 -4.62 -1.73
N ALA A 53 14.82 -4.36 -3.02
CA ALA A 53 15.15 -3.07 -3.64
C ALA A 53 13.86 -2.39 -4.11
N GLU A 54 13.45 -1.36 -3.40
CA GLU A 54 12.21 -0.65 -3.68
C GLU A 54 12.35 0.31 -4.88
N THR A 55 11.49 0.14 -5.87
CA THR A 55 11.43 0.96 -7.10
C THR A 55 10.52 2.19 -6.96
N VAL A 56 9.81 2.33 -5.84
CA VAL A 56 8.70 3.27 -5.68
C VAL A 56 9.09 4.74 -5.95
N GLY A 57 10.33 5.13 -5.62
CA GLY A 57 10.82 6.49 -5.84
C GLY A 57 11.11 6.85 -7.31
N VAL A 58 11.29 5.85 -8.17
CA VAL A 58 11.71 6.01 -9.58
C VAL A 58 10.78 5.27 -10.55
N LEU A 59 9.65 4.77 -10.06
CA LEU A 59 8.77 3.89 -10.84
C LEU A 59 8.23 4.56 -12.10
N ASP A 60 8.01 5.88 -12.09
CA ASP A 60 7.55 6.64 -13.27
C ASP A 60 8.66 6.82 -14.33
N GLU A 61 9.94 6.70 -13.95
CA GLU A 61 11.08 6.73 -14.87
C GLU A 61 11.33 5.35 -15.48
N LEU A 62 11.15 4.29 -14.68
CA LEU A 62 11.34 2.90 -15.10
C LEU A 62 10.14 2.38 -15.92
N ILE A 63 8.93 2.78 -15.53
CA ILE A 63 7.66 2.38 -16.14
C ILE A 63 6.79 3.62 -16.30
N PRO A 64 7.00 4.41 -17.38
CA PRO A 64 6.25 5.64 -17.60
C PRO A 64 4.75 5.38 -17.74
N LEU A 65 3.92 6.26 -17.19
CA LEU A 65 2.45 6.16 -17.25
C LEU A 65 1.90 6.11 -18.68
N SER A 66 2.63 6.69 -19.65
CA SER A 66 2.32 6.65 -21.08
C SER A 66 2.51 5.27 -21.72
N THR A 67 3.23 4.35 -21.06
CA THR A 67 3.41 2.96 -21.54
C THR A 67 2.26 2.05 -21.15
N LEU A 68 1.38 2.49 -20.24
CA LEU A 68 0.18 1.75 -19.84
C LEU A 68 -0.82 1.75 -20.99
N ARG A 69 -1.27 0.56 -21.36
CA ARG A 69 -2.17 0.31 -22.49
C ARG A 69 -3.64 0.25 -22.08
N CYS A 70 -3.90 -0.08 -20.82
CA CYS A 70 -5.28 -0.13 -20.33
C CYS A 70 -5.90 1.27 -20.28
N GLN A 71 -7.22 1.35 -20.44
CA GLN A 71 -7.97 2.60 -20.44
C GLN A 71 -8.68 2.82 -19.10
N GLU A 72 -9.35 1.79 -18.59
CA GLU A 72 -10.14 1.89 -17.37
C GLU A 72 -9.25 2.12 -16.13
N PRO A 73 -9.63 3.00 -15.18
CA PRO A 73 -8.80 3.31 -14.02
C PRO A 73 -8.41 2.08 -13.19
N TRP A 74 -9.33 1.12 -13.02
CA TRP A 74 -9.06 -0.12 -12.30
C TRP A 74 -8.05 -1.00 -13.05
N ALA A 75 -8.16 -1.08 -14.38
CA ALA A 75 -7.30 -1.89 -15.21
C ALA A 75 -5.89 -1.31 -15.29
N ARG A 76 -5.78 0.02 -15.42
CA ARG A 76 -4.52 0.76 -15.38
C ARG A 76 -3.77 0.55 -14.06
N ALA A 77 -4.48 0.51 -12.93
CA ALA A 77 -3.87 0.23 -11.64
C ALA A 77 -3.29 -1.19 -11.55
N LEU A 78 -4.03 -2.20 -12.03
CA LEU A 78 -3.54 -3.58 -12.09
C LEU A 78 -2.36 -3.72 -13.07
N GLU A 79 -2.45 -3.12 -14.24
CA GLU A 79 -1.39 -3.11 -15.24
C GLU A 79 -0.10 -2.51 -14.66
N ARG A 80 -0.21 -1.38 -13.95
CA ARG A 80 0.94 -0.74 -13.31
C ARG A 80 1.61 -1.66 -12.29
N GLY A 81 0.83 -2.31 -11.44
CA GLY A 81 1.36 -3.25 -10.44
C GLY A 81 2.02 -4.48 -11.05
N LEU A 82 1.42 -5.06 -12.09
CA LEU A 82 1.97 -6.22 -12.79
C LEU A 82 3.26 -5.87 -13.54
N ARG A 83 3.30 -4.72 -14.22
CA ARG A 83 4.52 -4.26 -14.90
C ARG A 83 5.65 -3.98 -13.92
N ASP A 84 5.36 -3.39 -12.76
CA ASP A 84 6.36 -3.21 -11.69
C ASP A 84 6.88 -4.56 -11.18
N LEU A 85 5.98 -5.53 -10.95
CA LEU A 85 6.35 -6.89 -10.56
C LEU A 85 7.28 -7.56 -11.58
N ILE A 86 6.94 -7.49 -12.87
CA ILE A 86 7.74 -8.05 -13.96
C ILE A 86 9.09 -7.31 -14.07
N PHE A 87 9.08 -5.98 -14.01
CA PHE A 87 10.30 -5.18 -14.06
C PHE A 87 11.26 -5.54 -12.92
N ARG A 88 10.75 -5.67 -11.68
CA ARG A 88 11.56 -6.09 -10.53
C ARG A 88 12.17 -7.46 -10.75
N TYR A 89 11.40 -8.40 -11.27
CA TYR A 89 11.91 -9.74 -11.60
C TYR A 89 13.02 -9.69 -12.64
N GLU A 90 12.83 -8.98 -13.75
CA GLU A 90 13.73 -9.00 -14.89
C GLU A 90 15.00 -8.16 -14.70
N ASN A 91 14.86 -6.98 -14.08
CA ASN A 91 15.90 -5.94 -14.05
C ASN A 91 16.51 -5.72 -12.67
N VAL A 92 15.69 -5.73 -11.62
CA VAL A 92 16.17 -5.49 -10.24
C VAL A 92 16.77 -6.77 -9.66
N ARG A 93 16.08 -7.91 -9.86
CA ARG A 93 16.51 -9.25 -9.44
C ARG A 93 16.84 -9.34 -7.94
N ASP A 94 16.08 -8.62 -7.13
CA ASP A 94 16.15 -8.74 -5.68
C ASP A 94 15.53 -10.06 -5.19
N ASP A 95 15.44 -10.25 -3.88
CA ASP A 95 14.89 -11.46 -3.28
C ASP A 95 13.37 -11.45 -3.15
N CYS A 96 12.66 -10.55 -3.84
CA CYS A 96 11.22 -10.54 -3.82
C CYS A 96 10.64 -11.85 -4.37
N VAL A 97 9.65 -12.40 -3.65
CA VAL A 97 8.94 -13.63 -4.04
C VAL A 97 7.67 -13.26 -4.77
N VAL A 98 7.61 -13.63 -6.05
CA VAL A 98 6.40 -13.52 -6.86
C VAL A 98 5.51 -14.72 -6.56
N GLN A 99 4.29 -14.47 -6.08
CA GLN A 99 3.35 -15.53 -5.72
C GLN A 99 2.38 -15.85 -6.86
N PRO A 100 1.91 -17.11 -6.98
CA PRO A 100 0.97 -17.52 -8.01
C PRO A 100 -0.48 -17.23 -7.60
N PHE A 101 -0.79 -16.00 -7.21
CA PHE A 101 -2.12 -15.57 -6.81
C PHE A 101 -2.43 -14.18 -7.35
N ILE A 102 -3.72 -13.95 -7.64
CA ILE A 102 -4.26 -12.60 -7.83
C ILE A 102 -4.77 -12.14 -6.47
N ASP A 103 -3.94 -11.39 -5.74
CA ASP A 103 -4.29 -10.86 -4.44
C ASP A 103 -5.19 -9.63 -4.57
N TYR A 104 -6.34 -9.64 -3.91
CA TYR A 104 -7.21 -8.47 -3.77
C TYR A 104 -7.50 -8.17 -2.30
N ARG A 105 -7.96 -6.96 -2.01
CA ARG A 105 -8.10 -6.43 -0.65
C ARG A 105 -9.55 -6.15 -0.30
N TRP A 106 -9.82 -6.03 1.01
CA TRP A 106 -11.07 -5.47 1.51
C TRP A 106 -11.27 -4.04 0.98
N ALA A 107 -12.49 -3.73 0.55
CA ALA A 107 -12.92 -2.36 0.29
C ALA A 107 -13.15 -1.66 1.63
N VAL A 108 -12.10 -1.06 2.18
CA VAL A 108 -12.12 -0.32 3.44
C VAL A 108 -12.23 1.18 3.15
N THR A 109 -13.00 1.88 3.96
CA THR A 109 -13.01 3.34 4.01
C THR A 109 -12.60 3.79 5.41
N GLU A 110 -11.68 4.75 5.47
CA GLU A 110 -11.17 5.34 6.71
C GLU A 110 -11.62 6.80 6.77
N GLY A 111 -12.26 7.20 7.87
CA GLY A 111 -12.62 8.59 8.15
C GLY A 111 -11.42 9.44 8.58
N ASP A 112 -11.69 10.63 9.12
CA ASP A 112 -10.69 11.53 9.68
C ASP A 112 -10.79 11.63 11.22
N PHE A 113 -9.81 12.32 11.81
CA PHE A 113 -9.74 12.53 13.26
C PHE A 113 -10.53 13.77 13.72
N GLY A 114 -11.40 14.34 12.88
CA GLY A 114 -12.09 15.61 13.15
C GLY A 114 -11.26 16.86 12.87
N VAL A 115 -10.03 16.67 12.40
CA VAL A 115 -9.10 17.74 12.02
C VAL A 115 -8.51 17.44 10.65
N GLN A 116 -8.26 18.50 9.88
CA GLN A 116 -7.67 18.40 8.54
C GLN A 116 -6.17 18.68 8.61
N VAL A 117 -5.38 17.88 7.90
CA VAL A 117 -3.94 18.08 7.72
C VAL A 117 -3.72 18.41 6.25
N GLU A 118 -3.51 19.69 5.96
CA GLU A 118 -3.29 20.16 4.59
C GLU A 118 -1.80 20.16 4.26
N LEU A 119 -1.40 19.31 3.31
CA LEU A 119 -0.02 19.23 2.85
C LEU A 119 0.24 20.21 1.72
N VAL A 120 1.11 21.19 1.98
CA VAL A 120 1.53 22.21 1.01
C VAL A 120 2.80 21.73 0.30
N HIS A 121 2.65 21.40 -0.97
CA HIS A 121 3.73 20.93 -1.83
C HIS A 121 4.33 22.07 -2.65
N GLY A 122 5.63 21.98 -2.93
CA GLY A 122 6.29 22.84 -3.91
C GLY A 122 5.93 22.46 -5.36
N GLU A 123 6.25 23.36 -6.30
CA GLU A 123 6.13 23.08 -7.74
C GLU A 123 7.17 22.04 -8.19
N ASN A 124 6.77 20.76 -8.19
CA ASN A 124 7.67 19.65 -8.54
C ASN A 124 7.38 19.03 -9.92
N ALA A 125 6.63 19.73 -10.78
CA ALA A 125 6.19 19.23 -12.10
C ALA A 125 5.56 17.82 -12.04
N GLY A 126 4.80 17.54 -10.97
CA GLY A 126 4.16 16.23 -10.74
C GLY A 126 5.07 15.13 -10.20
N LYS A 127 6.35 15.41 -9.93
CA LYS A 127 7.28 14.47 -9.30
C LYS A 127 7.19 14.50 -7.77
N ARG A 128 7.63 13.41 -7.12
CA ARG A 128 7.79 13.37 -5.66
C ARG A 128 8.77 14.45 -5.20
N GLY A 129 8.44 15.11 -4.10
CA GLY A 129 9.29 16.08 -3.44
C GLY A 129 8.86 16.30 -2.00
N SER A 130 9.52 17.23 -1.33
CA SER A 130 9.18 17.62 0.04
C SER A 130 7.88 18.42 0.09
N TYR A 131 7.24 18.43 1.25
CA TYR A 131 6.10 19.27 1.57
C TYR A 131 6.28 19.85 2.98
N HIS A 132 5.52 20.88 3.26
CA HIS A 132 5.30 21.38 4.61
C HIS A 132 3.81 21.35 4.92
N TRP A 133 3.46 21.36 6.19
CA TRP A 133 2.07 21.45 6.63
C TRP A 133 2.02 22.24 7.93
N ASP A 134 0.85 22.78 8.24
CA ASP A 134 0.59 23.41 9.52
C ASP A 134 -0.14 22.42 10.44
N PRO A 135 0.47 21.92 11.53
CA PRO A 135 -0.15 20.90 12.37
C PRO A 135 -1.44 21.42 13.04
N PRO A 136 -2.55 20.65 13.04
CA PRO A 136 -3.83 21.10 13.57
C PRO A 136 -3.87 21.24 15.09
N LEU A 137 -3.03 20.51 15.83
CA LEU A 137 -2.89 20.63 17.28
C LEU A 137 -1.66 21.49 17.61
N LYS A 138 -1.90 22.65 18.24
CA LYS A 138 -0.85 23.58 18.68
C LYS A 138 -0.42 23.32 20.11
N VAL A 139 -1.38 22.93 20.96
CA VAL A 139 -1.17 22.63 22.37
C VAL A 139 -1.80 21.29 22.69
N VAL A 140 -0.97 20.25 22.84
CA VAL A 140 -1.43 18.86 22.99
C VAL A 140 -2.47 18.71 24.10
N ASP A 141 -2.23 19.30 25.28
CA ASP A 141 -3.11 19.07 26.43
C ASP A 141 -4.54 19.61 26.26
N SER A 142 -4.71 20.71 25.53
CA SER A 142 -6.01 21.36 25.32
C SER A 142 -6.65 21.03 23.97
N ASP A 143 -5.85 20.65 22.97
CA ASP A 143 -6.34 20.42 21.61
C ASP A 143 -6.78 18.97 21.37
N LEU A 144 -6.48 18.04 22.29
CA LEU A 144 -6.93 16.65 22.17
C LEU A 144 -8.45 16.50 22.09
N ASP A 145 -9.21 17.39 22.73
CA ASP A 145 -10.68 17.38 22.70
C ASP A 145 -11.26 17.71 21.31
N LYS A 146 -10.43 18.20 20.39
CA LYS A 146 -10.82 18.40 18.97
C LYS A 146 -10.85 17.09 18.19
N LEU A 147 -10.22 16.03 18.72
CA LEU A 147 -10.08 14.77 18.03
C LEU A 147 -11.26 13.84 18.31
N HIS A 148 -11.63 13.06 17.29
CA HIS A 148 -12.48 11.87 17.45
C HIS A 148 -11.86 10.68 16.74
N PHE A 149 -12.23 9.46 17.12
CA PHE A 149 -11.79 8.27 16.40
C PHE A 149 -12.34 8.27 14.96
N ARG A 150 -11.54 7.78 14.02
CA ARG A 150 -11.96 7.69 12.63
C ARG A 150 -13.10 6.70 12.51
N GLN A 151 -14.09 7.03 11.68
CA GLN A 151 -15.09 6.05 11.27
C GLN A 151 -14.46 5.06 10.30
N LEU A 152 -14.36 3.80 10.69
CA LEU A 152 -13.85 2.72 9.85
C LEU A 152 -15.03 1.91 9.32
N SER A 153 -15.10 1.70 8.00
CA SER A 153 -16.13 0.87 7.39
C SER A 153 -15.55 -0.09 6.36
N VAL A 154 -16.22 -1.24 6.21
CA VAL A 154 -15.84 -2.28 5.24
C VAL A 154 -17.04 -2.59 4.36
N ASP A 155 -16.90 -2.34 3.06
CA ASP A 155 -17.87 -2.70 2.05
C ASP A 155 -17.64 -4.15 1.61
N ARG A 156 -18.33 -5.07 2.28
CA ARG A 156 -18.24 -6.51 2.01
C ARG A 156 -18.87 -6.91 0.68
N GLU A 157 -19.91 -6.21 0.26
CA GLU A 157 -20.60 -6.48 -1.00
C GLU A 157 -19.70 -6.12 -2.18
N LYS A 158 -19.11 -4.92 -2.18
CA LYS A 158 -18.13 -4.50 -3.18
C LYS A 158 -16.90 -5.41 -3.19
N THR A 159 -16.41 -5.82 -2.01
CA THR A 159 -15.28 -6.76 -1.91
C THR A 159 -15.61 -8.09 -2.58
N THR A 160 -16.82 -8.61 -2.37
CA THR A 160 -17.28 -9.88 -2.96
C THR A 160 -17.52 -9.75 -4.46
N ALA A 161 -18.14 -8.66 -4.90
CA ALA A 161 -18.35 -8.36 -6.31
C ALA A 161 -17.01 -8.24 -7.07
N TRP A 162 -16.00 -7.64 -6.45
CA TRP A 162 -14.66 -7.54 -7.03
C TRP A 162 -13.97 -8.91 -7.14
N ALA A 163 -14.13 -9.77 -6.13
CA ALA A 163 -13.63 -11.14 -6.18
C ALA A 163 -14.23 -11.91 -7.36
N ALA A 164 -15.56 -11.88 -7.51
CA ALA A 164 -16.26 -12.54 -8.61
C ALA A 164 -15.81 -11.98 -9.97
N PHE A 165 -15.67 -10.65 -10.08
CA PHE A 165 -15.16 -10.02 -11.29
C PHE A 165 -13.77 -10.52 -11.69
N LEU A 166 -12.83 -10.59 -10.74
CA LEU A 166 -11.48 -11.08 -11.00
C LEU A 166 -11.47 -12.57 -11.37
N GLU A 167 -12.29 -13.37 -10.70
CA GLU A 167 -12.41 -14.81 -10.95
C GLU A 167 -12.95 -15.07 -12.36
N ASP A 168 -14.02 -14.37 -12.75
CA ASP A 168 -14.66 -14.51 -14.07
C ASP A 168 -13.71 -14.17 -15.23
N HIS A 169 -12.79 -13.21 -15.03
CA HIS A 169 -11.92 -12.71 -16.10
C HIS A 169 -10.50 -13.29 -16.08
N PHE A 170 -10.00 -13.73 -14.93
CA PHE A 170 -8.59 -14.09 -14.74
C PHE A 170 -8.37 -15.37 -13.91
N GLY A 171 -9.42 -15.94 -13.29
CA GLY A 171 -9.33 -17.12 -12.42
C GLY A 171 -8.83 -18.38 -13.13
N ASP A 172 -9.00 -18.46 -14.45
CA ASP A 172 -8.44 -19.53 -15.29
C ASP A 172 -6.91 -19.47 -15.43
N ILE A 173 -6.28 -18.33 -15.10
CA ILE A 173 -4.83 -18.12 -15.19
C ILE A 173 -4.17 -18.32 -13.83
N LEU A 174 -4.69 -17.63 -12.80
CA LEU A 174 -4.18 -17.67 -11.43
C LEU A 174 -5.36 -17.61 -10.44
N PRO A 175 -5.30 -18.35 -9.33
CA PRO A 175 -6.34 -18.31 -8.31
C PRO A 175 -6.44 -16.93 -7.66
N VAL A 176 -7.66 -16.43 -7.47
CA VAL A 176 -7.95 -15.17 -6.81
C VAL A 176 -8.00 -15.38 -5.29
N ARG A 177 -7.34 -14.51 -4.53
CA ARG A 177 -7.22 -14.65 -3.06
C ARG A 177 -7.45 -13.32 -2.36
N LEU A 178 -8.35 -13.32 -1.39
CA LEU A 178 -8.52 -12.19 -0.47
C LEU A 178 -7.33 -12.15 0.48
N ARG A 179 -6.55 -11.08 0.40
CA ARG A 179 -5.41 -10.85 1.28
C ARG A 179 -5.41 -9.40 1.75
N GLY A 180 -5.33 -9.21 3.07
CA GLY A 180 -5.13 -7.89 3.64
C GLY A 180 -3.83 -7.25 3.14
N SER A 181 -3.79 -5.92 3.12
CA SER A 181 -2.53 -5.21 2.91
C SER A 181 -1.54 -5.62 4.00
N TYR A 182 -0.36 -6.10 3.61
CA TYR A 182 0.77 -6.12 4.52
C TYR A 182 1.38 -4.72 4.51
N TRP A 183 1.45 -4.09 5.68
CA TRP A 183 2.16 -2.84 5.86
C TRP A 183 3.28 -3.07 6.87
N TRP A 184 4.50 -2.67 6.53
CA TRP A 184 5.71 -2.97 7.31
C TRP A 184 5.78 -2.18 8.63
N THR A 185 4.88 -1.21 8.84
CA THR A 185 4.82 -0.43 10.07
C THR A 185 3.38 -0.17 10.50
N THR A 186 2.99 -0.59 11.70
CA THR A 186 1.76 -0.10 12.35
C THR A 186 2.05 1.11 13.24
N GLY A 187 3.09 1.87 12.89
CA GLY A 187 3.60 2.98 13.69
C GLY A 187 2.62 4.16 13.71
N LEU A 188 2.35 4.65 14.91
CA LEU A 188 1.47 5.82 15.13
C LEU A 188 2.23 7.15 15.01
N THR A 189 3.57 7.10 14.93
CA THR A 189 4.44 8.27 14.96
C THR A 189 4.18 9.22 13.80
N TRP A 190 3.95 8.71 12.60
CA TRP A 190 3.66 9.58 11.45
C TRP A 190 2.33 10.31 11.61
N THR A 191 1.31 9.62 12.10
CA THR A 191 0.01 10.21 12.43
C THR A 191 0.17 11.28 13.52
N ALA A 192 0.93 10.99 14.58
CA ALA A 192 1.23 11.97 15.62
C ALA A 192 1.99 13.19 15.08
N ILE A 193 3.02 12.97 14.25
CA ILE A 193 3.78 14.04 13.57
C ILE A 193 2.85 14.91 12.73
N ASN A 194 1.92 14.31 11.98
CA ASN A 194 0.96 15.07 11.17
C ASN A 194 0.04 15.94 12.04
N LEU A 195 -0.34 15.46 13.23
CA LEU A 195 -1.23 16.15 14.17
C LEU A 195 -0.54 17.30 14.92
N ILE A 196 0.67 17.08 15.46
CA ILE A 196 1.34 18.05 16.35
C ILE A 196 2.63 18.65 15.78
N GLY A 197 3.15 18.09 14.69
CA GLY A 197 4.44 18.47 14.08
C GLY A 197 5.62 17.66 14.60
N LEU A 198 6.68 17.53 13.78
CA LEU A 198 7.88 16.75 14.12
C LEU A 198 8.65 17.34 15.31
N GLN A 199 8.97 18.65 15.25
CA GLN A 199 9.71 19.30 16.32
C GLN A 199 8.92 19.29 17.65
N PRO A 200 7.62 19.65 17.68
CA PRO A 200 6.82 19.51 18.90
C PRO A 200 6.78 18.09 19.45
N LEU A 201 6.65 17.07 18.60
CA LEU A 201 6.70 15.67 19.04
C LEU A 201 8.04 15.32 19.70
N MET A 202 9.17 15.74 19.11
CA MET A 202 10.50 15.50 19.68
C MET A 202 10.69 16.22 21.02
N MET A 203 10.26 17.48 21.13
CA MET A 203 10.38 18.26 22.37
C MET A 203 9.45 17.73 23.46
N ALA A 204 8.23 17.31 23.11
CA ALA A 204 7.26 16.78 24.07
C ALA A 204 7.73 15.51 24.79
N MET A 205 8.67 14.74 24.22
CA MET A 205 9.27 13.60 24.92
C MET A 205 10.02 14.02 26.20
N TYR A 206 10.52 15.25 26.25
CA TYR A 206 11.26 15.80 27.39
C TYR A 206 10.42 16.81 28.16
N ASP A 207 9.86 17.81 27.48
CA ASP A 207 9.16 18.93 28.12
C ASP A 207 7.76 18.55 28.62
N HIS A 208 7.05 17.68 27.90
CA HIS A 208 5.63 17.34 28.15
C HIS A 208 5.29 15.86 27.90
N PRO A 209 5.97 14.90 28.57
CA PRO A 209 5.84 13.48 28.27
C PRO A 209 4.42 12.94 28.53
N GLU A 210 3.72 13.47 29.53
CA GLU A 210 2.35 13.04 29.85
C GLU A 210 1.36 13.39 28.74
N GLY A 211 1.44 14.61 28.17
CA GLY A 211 0.59 15.02 27.05
C GLY A 211 0.84 14.18 25.81
N LEU A 212 2.11 13.87 25.51
CA LEU A 212 2.47 12.96 24.42
C LEU A 212 1.93 11.55 24.66
N HIS A 213 2.02 11.01 25.88
CA HIS A 213 1.44 9.71 26.22
C HIS A 213 -0.07 9.69 26.01
N ARG A 214 -0.79 10.76 26.34
CA ARG A 214 -2.24 10.88 26.10
C ARG A 214 -2.56 10.85 24.61
N LEU A 215 -1.82 11.59 23.78
CA LEU A 215 -1.98 11.54 22.31
C LEU A 215 -1.72 10.14 21.76
N MET A 216 -0.62 9.51 22.18
CA MET A 216 -0.27 8.16 21.71
C MET A 216 -1.29 7.11 22.19
N ALA A 217 -1.86 7.27 23.39
CA ALA A 217 -2.94 6.43 23.88
C ALA A 217 -4.21 6.58 23.04
N PHE A 218 -4.61 7.82 22.73
CA PHE A 218 -5.73 8.09 21.82
C PHE A 218 -5.52 7.40 20.46
N LEU A 219 -4.36 7.56 19.83
CA LEU A 219 -4.06 6.93 18.55
C LEU A 219 -4.03 5.40 18.60
N ARG A 220 -3.59 4.82 19.73
CA ARG A 220 -3.58 3.37 19.94
C ARG A 220 -5.00 2.80 20.09
N ASP A 221 -5.87 3.53 20.78
CA ASP A 221 -7.17 3.02 21.23
C ASP A 221 -8.27 3.10 20.14
N GLU A 222 -7.99 3.71 18.98
CA GLU A 222 -8.92 3.78 17.84
C GLU A 222 -9.41 2.41 17.35
N CYS A 223 -8.57 1.38 17.41
CA CYS A 223 -8.86 0.05 16.87
C CYS A 223 -9.36 -0.95 17.93
N GLN A 224 -9.84 -0.49 19.09
CA GLN A 224 -10.42 -1.35 20.13
C GLN A 224 -11.90 -1.68 19.90
#